data_AF-A0A1Y1MP31-F1
#
_entry.id   AF-A0A1Y1MP31-F1
#
_cell.length_a   1.000
_cell.length_b   1.000
_cell.length_c   1.000
_cell.angle_alpha   90.00
_cell.angle_beta   90.00
_cell.angle_gamma   90.00
#
_symmetry.space_group_name_H-M   'P 1'
#
loop_
_entity.id
_entity.type
_entity.pdbx_description
1 polymer ?
#
loop_
_entity_poly.entity_id
_entity_poly.type
_entity_poly.pdbx_seq_one_letter_code
_entity_poly.pdbx_strand_id
1 'polypeptide(L)'
;MCLELNSIDGPKKTIHEWQQTFYEWSSRTKKKARDNLRYMMETGGGPGLDNYLNDIEELLISILKWVTINGMNVSELGVYKSKTVCSKVRKEMHQKKMTISVAPNTRKRPRLLRKRIMHTFDLKQKLYLQSIKELRTAIINLFTSIDRVSNLYMNMHIND
;
A
#
# COMPACT_ATOMS: atom_id res chain seq x y z
N MET A 1 21.36 10.09 -15.72
CA MET A 1 20.96 10.04 -14.29
C MET A 1 21.60 11.12 -13.41
N CYS A 2 22.90 11.09 -13.08
CA CYS A 2 23.49 12.12 -12.19
C CYS A 2 23.43 13.54 -12.77
N LEU A 3 23.71 13.69 -14.07
CA LEU A 3 23.60 14.97 -14.78
C LEU A 3 22.17 15.51 -14.78
N GLU A 4 21.17 14.63 -14.93
CA GLU A 4 19.74 14.99 -14.91
C GLU A 4 19.30 15.39 -13.50
N LEU A 5 19.71 14.66 -12.46
CA LEU A 5 19.38 15.00 -11.07
C LEU A 5 20.02 16.32 -10.64
N ASN A 6 21.26 16.59 -11.08
CA ASN A 6 21.95 17.84 -10.81
C ASN A 6 21.45 19.02 -11.67
N SER A 7 20.61 18.75 -12.68
CA SER A 7 19.97 19.79 -13.49
C SER A 7 18.72 20.37 -12.83
N ILE A 8 18.15 19.65 -11.85
CA ILE A 8 17.06 20.12 -10.99
C ILE A 8 17.65 21.07 -9.94
N ASP A 9 16.92 22.12 -9.60
CA ASP A 9 17.34 23.07 -8.56
C ASP A 9 17.50 22.35 -7.21
N GLY A 10 18.72 22.37 -6.65
CA GLY A 10 19.05 21.59 -5.46
C GLY A 10 20.54 21.25 -5.29
N PRO A 11 20.86 20.36 -4.33
CA PRO A 11 22.23 19.98 -4.03
C PRO A 11 22.84 19.18 -5.16
N LYS A 12 23.96 19.68 -5.70
CA LYS A 12 24.75 18.97 -6.71
C LYS A 12 25.59 17.90 -6.01
N LYS A 13 25.37 16.64 -6.39
CA LYS A 13 26.08 15.49 -5.82
C LYS A 13 26.76 14.67 -6.90
N THR A 14 27.77 13.91 -6.49
CA THR A 14 28.41 12.89 -7.31
C THR A 14 27.49 11.67 -7.47
N ILE A 15 27.82 10.79 -8.41
CA ILE A 15 27.05 9.56 -8.67
C ILE A 15 26.93 8.70 -7.39
N HIS A 16 28.03 8.51 -6.66
CA HIS A 16 28.06 7.69 -5.45
C HIS A 16 27.21 8.28 -4.32
N GLU A 17 27.23 9.59 -4.15
CA GLU A 17 26.41 10.27 -3.14
C GLU A 17 24.92 10.22 -3.50
N TRP A 18 24.57 10.28 -4.78
CA TRP A 18 23.19 10.07 -5.22
C TRP A 18 22.74 8.64 -4.93
N GLN A 19 23.56 7.64 -5.27
CA GLN A 19 23.27 6.23 -4.96
C GLN A 19 23.04 6.02 -3.46
N GLN A 20 23.91 6.57 -2.62
CA GLN A 20 23.77 6.51 -1.17
C GLN A 20 22.49 7.19 -0.70
N THR A 21 22.16 8.36 -1.25
CA THR A 21 20.93 9.09 -0.91
C THR A 21 19.68 8.26 -1.24
N PHE A 22 19.61 7.66 -2.43
CA PHE A 22 18.50 6.78 -2.81
C PHE A 22 18.43 5.52 -1.92
N TYR A 23 19.58 4.93 -1.60
CA TYR A 23 19.64 3.78 -0.71
C TYR A 23 19.09 4.11 0.67
N GLU A 24 19.56 5.19 1.30
CA GLU A 24 19.08 5.64 2.60
C GLU A 24 17.60 5.99 2.57
N TRP A 25 17.16 6.71 1.54
CA TRP A 25 15.76 7.09 1.39
C TRP A 25 14.88 5.85 1.31
N SER A 26 15.20 4.90 0.43
CA SER A 26 14.46 3.64 0.32
C SER A 26 14.45 2.84 1.62
N SER A 27 15.56 2.81 2.36
CA SER A 27 15.67 2.11 3.64
C SER A 27 14.77 2.74 4.71
N ARG A 28 14.80 4.07 4.83
CA ARG A 28 13.96 4.83 5.77
C ARG A 28 12.49 4.66 5.44
N THR A 29 12.12 4.78 4.17
CA THR A 29 10.73 4.59 3.71
C THR A 29 10.23 3.17 3.99
N LYS A 30 11.03 2.13 3.71
CA LYS A 30 10.67 0.74 4.06
C LYS A 30 10.50 0.54 5.56
N LYS A 31 11.38 1.11 6.38
CA LYS A 31 11.26 1.03 7.85
C LYS A 31 9.96 1.67 8.32
N LYS A 32 9.67 2.89 7.86
CA LYS A 32 8.43 3.61 8.17
C LYS A 32 7.18 2.80 7.77
N ALA A 33 7.18 2.22 6.57
CA ALA A 33 6.07 1.38 6.12
C ALA A 33 5.87 0.12 6.96
N ARG A 34 6.96 -0.55 7.34
CA ARG A 34 6.89 -1.73 8.24
C ARG A 34 6.39 -1.37 9.62
N ASP A 35 6.85 -0.25 10.17
CA ASP A 35 6.38 0.21 11.47
C ASP A 35 4.87 0.51 11.39
N ASN A 36 4.40 1.21 10.36
CA ASN A 36 2.97 1.45 10.13
C ASN A 36 2.15 0.15 10.05
N LEU A 37 2.67 -0.86 9.33
CA LEU A 37 2.04 -2.17 9.23
C LEU A 37 1.97 -2.86 10.60
N ARG A 38 3.08 -2.86 11.35
CA ARG A 38 3.16 -3.45 12.69
C ARG A 38 2.13 -2.82 13.63
N TYR A 39 2.06 -1.50 13.70
CA TYR A 39 1.09 -0.81 14.54
C TYR A 39 -0.36 -1.02 14.09
N MET A 40 -0.61 -1.19 12.80
CA MET A 40 -1.95 -1.55 12.30
C MET A 40 -2.37 -2.97 12.75
N MET A 41 -1.41 -3.89 12.87
CA MET A 41 -1.63 -5.26 13.34
C MET A 41 -1.67 -5.38 14.86
N GLU A 42 -1.06 -4.46 15.60
CA GLU A 42 -1.10 -4.42 17.06
C GLU A 42 -2.50 -3.98 17.55
N THR A 43 -3.24 -4.90 18.16
CA THR A 43 -4.59 -4.65 18.72
C THR A 43 -4.55 -3.97 20.10
N GLY A 44 -3.37 -3.65 20.63
CA GLY A 44 -3.15 -3.24 22.01
C GLY A 44 -3.15 -1.73 22.23
N GLY A 45 -4.27 -1.04 21.98
CA GLY A 45 -4.60 0.29 22.54
C GLY A 45 -3.55 1.42 22.46
N GLY A 46 -2.47 1.25 21.70
CA GLY A 46 -1.31 2.14 21.68
C GLY A 46 -1.62 3.51 21.08
N PRO A 47 -0.73 4.50 21.26
CA PRO A 47 -0.87 5.79 20.63
C PRO A 47 -0.98 5.63 19.12
N GLY A 48 -1.95 6.32 18.50
CA GLY A 48 -2.08 6.32 17.05
C GLY A 48 -0.82 6.91 16.42
N LEU A 49 -0.27 6.22 15.43
CA LEU A 49 0.87 6.76 14.68
C LEU A 49 0.41 7.90 13.79
N ASP A 50 1.03 9.07 13.94
CA ASP A 50 0.90 10.19 13.00
C ASP A 50 1.88 10.10 11.83
N ASN A 51 2.65 9.01 11.73
CA ASN A 51 3.75 8.87 10.77
C ASN A 51 3.31 8.18 9.46
N TYR A 52 2.37 8.78 8.74
CA TYR A 52 1.90 8.29 7.45
C TYR A 52 2.94 8.45 6.35
N LEU A 53 2.97 7.53 5.39
CA LEU A 53 3.79 7.66 4.18
C LEU A 53 3.30 8.85 3.37
N ASN A 54 4.22 9.64 2.85
CA ASN A 54 3.90 10.73 1.93
C ASN A 54 3.64 10.18 0.52
N ASP A 55 2.98 10.94 -0.36
CA ASP A 55 2.59 10.45 -1.70
C ASP A 55 3.76 9.89 -2.51
N ILE A 56 4.93 10.54 -2.43
CA ILE A 56 6.16 10.11 -3.11
C ILE A 56 6.74 8.84 -2.46
N GLU A 57 6.62 8.71 -1.13
CA GLU A 57 7.06 7.50 -0.40
C GLU A 57 6.16 6.30 -0.73
N GLU A 58 4.85 6.52 -0.86
CA GLU A 58 3.91 5.49 -1.33
C GLU A 58 4.23 5.05 -2.75
N LEU A 59 4.54 6.00 -3.64
CA LEU A 59 4.97 5.70 -5.00
C LEU A 59 6.27 4.88 -5.01
N LEU A 60 7.26 5.26 -4.20
CA LEU A 60 8.52 4.52 -4.07
C LEU A 60 8.27 3.07 -3.64
N ILE A 61 7.38 2.87 -2.67
CA ILE A 61 6.99 1.52 -2.21
C ILE A 61 6.28 0.74 -3.29
N SER A 62 5.43 1.40 -4.09
CA SER A 62 4.75 0.74 -5.21
C SER A 62 5.75 0.20 -6.23
N ILE A 63 6.82 0.97 -6.52
CA ILE A 63 7.90 0.58 -7.44
C ILE A 63 8.73 -0.57 -6.85
N LEU A 64 9.12 -0.48 -5.57
CA LEU A 64 9.89 -1.52 -4.88
C LEU A 64 9.08 -2.79 -4.59
N LYS A 65 7.75 -2.71 -4.71
CA LYS A 65 6.74 -3.71 -4.34
C LYS A 65 6.63 -3.93 -2.83
N TRP A 66 5.38 -4.11 -2.38
CA TRP A 66 5.02 -4.39 -0.98
C TRP A 66 5.61 -5.68 -0.41
N VAL A 67 6.04 -6.61 -1.26
CA VAL A 67 6.76 -7.83 -0.84
C VAL A 67 8.01 -7.50 -0.01
N THR A 68 8.68 -6.39 -0.30
CA THR A 68 9.87 -5.95 0.46
C THR A 68 9.56 -5.47 1.88
N ILE A 69 8.28 -5.17 2.16
CA ILE A 69 7.79 -4.68 3.46
C ILE A 69 7.16 -5.82 4.23
N ASN A 70 6.28 -6.59 3.58
CA ASN A 70 5.54 -7.69 4.20
C ASN A 70 6.41 -8.93 4.44
N GLY A 71 7.54 -9.04 3.73
CA GLY A 71 8.32 -10.26 3.64
C GLY A 71 7.69 -11.26 2.65
N MET A 72 8.44 -12.32 2.35
CA MET A 72 7.92 -13.46 1.59
C MET A 72 7.42 -14.52 2.58
N ASN A 73 6.27 -15.12 2.29
CA ASN A 73 5.82 -16.29 3.02
C ASN A 73 6.65 -17.49 2.54
N VAL A 74 7.80 -17.69 3.19
CA VAL A 74 8.67 -18.85 2.96
C VAL A 74 8.24 -19.91 3.96
N SER A 75 7.82 -21.08 3.48
CA SER A 75 7.57 -22.23 4.34
C SER A 75 8.85 -22.57 5.09
N GLU A 76 8.84 -22.42 6.42
CA GLU A 76 9.98 -22.77 7.26
C GLU A 76 10.32 -24.26 7.07
N LEU A 77 11.50 -24.56 6.53
CA LEU A 77 12.03 -25.91 6.45
C LEU A 77 12.47 -26.35 7.86
N GLY A 78 11.50 -26.75 8.68
CA GLY A 78 11.69 -27.63 9.83
C GLY A 78 12.71 -27.16 10.88
N VAL A 79 12.35 -26.18 11.69
CA VAL A 79 12.74 -26.18 13.11
C VAL A 79 11.46 -26.17 13.93
N TYR A 80 10.96 -27.36 14.22
CA TYR A 80 9.83 -27.58 15.11
C TYR A 80 10.17 -26.99 16.50
N LYS A 81 9.64 -25.79 16.80
CA LYS A 81 9.66 -25.29 18.16
C LYS A 81 8.77 -26.23 18.98
N SER A 82 9.37 -26.93 19.94
CA SER A 82 8.61 -27.69 20.93
C SER A 82 7.57 -26.75 21.55
N LYS A 83 6.35 -27.25 21.73
CA LYS A 83 5.27 -26.51 22.38
C LYS A 83 5.74 -26.15 23.79
N THR A 84 6.27 -24.96 24.01
CA THR A 84 6.47 -24.45 25.37
C THR A 84 5.08 -24.20 25.93
N VAL A 85 4.59 -25.17 26.69
CA VAL A 85 3.44 -25.00 27.57
C VAL A 85 3.73 -23.76 28.44
N CYS A 86 2.94 -22.70 28.27
CA CYS A 86 3.00 -21.54 29.14
C CYS A 86 2.48 -21.96 30.51
N SER A 87 3.38 -22.40 31.40
CA SER A 87 3.06 -22.55 32.81
C SER A 87 2.83 -21.15 33.39
N LYS A 88 1.59 -20.90 33.85
CA LYS A 88 1.23 -19.70 34.61
C LYS A 88 2.07 -19.65 35.89
N VAL A 89 3.22 -18.99 35.86
CA VAL A 89 3.92 -18.58 37.08
C VAL A 89 3.46 -17.17 37.41
N ARG A 90 2.47 -17.09 38.30
CA ARG A 90 2.02 -15.85 38.95
C ARG A 90 3.16 -15.35 39.83
N LYS A 91 3.91 -14.35 39.36
CA LYS A 91 4.80 -13.57 40.24
C LYS A 91 3.98 -12.43 40.82
N GLU A 92 3.60 -12.58 42.08
CA GLU A 92 3.14 -11.46 42.90
C GLU A 92 4.33 -10.53 43.14
N MET A 93 4.40 -9.45 42.37
CA MET A 93 5.29 -8.33 42.67
C MET A 93 4.46 -7.18 43.20
N HIS A 94 4.60 -6.95 44.50
CA HIS A 94 4.19 -5.73 45.18
C HIS A 94 4.88 -4.53 44.51
N GLN A 95 4.13 -3.72 43.78
CA GLN A 95 4.56 -2.38 43.38
C GLN A 95 3.57 -1.33 43.88
N LYS A 96 4.11 -0.53 44.80
CA LYS A 96 3.58 0.67 45.44
C LYS A 96 2.78 1.52 44.44
N LYS A 97 1.49 1.75 44.74
CA LYS A 97 0.63 2.73 44.08
C LYS A 97 1.29 4.12 44.17
N MET A 98 1.74 4.66 43.04
CA MET A 98 1.72 6.11 42.84
C MET A 98 0.55 6.40 41.90
N THR A 99 -0.54 6.91 42.46
CA THR A 99 -1.66 7.45 41.71
C THR A 99 -1.23 8.78 41.08
N ILE A 100 -0.88 8.76 39.80
CA ILE A 100 -0.97 9.96 38.98
C ILE A 100 -2.39 9.98 38.43
N SER A 101 -3.21 10.87 38.98
CA SER A 101 -4.54 11.21 38.46
C SER A 101 -4.38 11.95 37.13
N VAL A 102 -4.17 11.19 36.04
CA VAL A 102 -4.27 11.75 34.69
C VAL A 102 -5.76 11.82 34.34
N ALA A 103 -6.27 13.04 34.23
CA ALA A 103 -7.64 13.33 33.83
C ALA A 103 -8.02 12.54 32.55
N PRO A 104 -9.26 12.02 32.45
CA PRO A 104 -9.71 11.37 31.22
C PRO A 104 -9.77 12.43 30.12
N ASN A 105 -8.76 12.43 29.26
CA ASN A 105 -8.72 13.30 28.10
C ASN A 105 -9.78 12.79 27.11
N THR A 106 -11.00 13.28 27.25
CA THR A 106 -12.13 13.05 26.34
C THR A 106 -11.94 13.83 25.05
N ARG A 107 -10.80 13.67 24.39
CA ARG A 107 -10.65 14.08 22.99
C ARG A 107 -11.40 13.07 22.14
N LYS A 108 -12.65 13.42 21.83
CA LYS A 108 -13.49 12.76 20.83
C LYS A 108 -12.66 12.59 19.55
N ARG A 109 -12.27 11.35 19.25
CA ARG A 109 -11.57 10.99 18.01
C ARG A 109 -12.44 11.36 16.81
N PRO A 110 -11.94 12.09 15.80
CA PRO A 110 -12.66 12.21 14.54
C PRO A 110 -12.53 10.89 13.78
N ARG A 111 -13.52 10.00 13.95
CA ARG A 111 -13.68 8.76 13.15
C ARG A 111 -13.89 9.02 11.64
N LEU A 112 -13.78 10.28 11.20
CA LEU A 112 -14.15 10.75 9.87
C LEU A 112 -13.01 10.61 8.85
N LEU A 113 -11.74 10.61 9.25
CA LEU A 113 -10.61 10.54 8.31
C LEU A 113 -10.40 9.15 7.71
N ARG A 114 -10.52 8.08 8.52
CA ARG A 114 -10.37 6.69 8.03
C ARG A 114 -11.46 6.30 7.01
N LYS A 115 -12.68 6.83 7.17
CA LYS A 115 -13.76 6.63 6.18
C LYS A 115 -13.47 7.34 4.87
N ARG A 116 -12.87 8.53 4.93
CA ARG A 116 -12.60 9.36 3.74
C ARG A 116 -11.54 8.73 2.82
N ILE A 117 -10.46 8.21 3.39
CA ILE A 117 -9.34 7.63 2.62
C ILE A 117 -9.74 6.30 1.95
N MET A 118 -10.50 5.44 2.66
CA MET A 118 -10.99 4.19 2.07
C MET A 118 -12.02 4.44 0.96
N HIS A 119 -12.87 5.46 1.12
CA HIS A 119 -13.90 5.81 0.15
C HIS A 119 -13.31 6.42 -1.14
N THR A 120 -12.26 7.24 -1.04
CA THR A 120 -11.61 7.81 -2.24
C THR A 120 -10.85 6.76 -3.06
N PHE A 121 -10.24 5.77 -2.40
CA PHE A 121 -9.61 4.64 -3.08
C PHE A 121 -10.65 3.79 -3.83
N ASP A 122 -11.75 3.43 -3.17
CA ASP A 122 -12.84 2.65 -3.76
C ASP A 122 -13.51 3.39 -4.94
N LEU A 123 -13.68 4.71 -4.84
CA LEU A 123 -14.18 5.53 -5.95
C LEU A 123 -13.24 5.52 -7.17
N LYS A 124 -11.92 5.69 -6.96
CA LYS A 124 -10.95 5.65 -8.06
C LYS A 124 -10.93 4.28 -8.73
N GLN A 125 -11.00 3.20 -7.95
CA GLN A 125 -11.06 1.83 -8.46
C GLN A 125 -12.34 1.57 -9.25
N LYS A 126 -13.50 2.04 -8.77
CA LYS A 126 -14.79 1.94 -9.47
C LYS A 126 -14.79 2.71 -10.79
N LEU A 127 -14.23 3.92 -10.80
CA LEU A 127 -14.13 4.73 -12.02
C LEU A 127 -13.29 4.02 -13.09
N TYR A 128 -12.14 3.46 -12.70
CA TYR A 128 -11.27 2.71 -13.60
C TYR A 128 -11.96 1.47 -14.18
N LEU A 129 -12.67 0.70 -13.34
CA LEU A 129 -13.44 -0.46 -13.78
C LEU A 129 -14.58 -0.07 -14.74
N GLN A 130 -15.21 1.08 -14.52
CA GLN A 130 -16.27 1.60 -15.38
C GLN A 130 -15.72 1.94 -16.77
N SER A 131 -14.61 2.66 -16.86
CA SER A 131 -13.97 2.98 -18.14
C SER A 131 -13.55 1.73 -18.91
N ILE A 132 -13.06 0.68 -18.23
CA ILE A 132 -12.72 -0.61 -18.87
C ILE A 132 -13.97 -1.28 -19.47
N LYS A 133 -15.10 -1.27 -18.76
CA LYS A 133 -16.35 -1.86 -19.26
C LYS A 133 -16.85 -1.12 -20.50
N GLU A 134 -16.78 0.20 -20.51
CA GLU A 134 -17.16 1.03 -21.65
C GLU A 134 -16.30 0.74 -22.87
N LEU A 135 -14.97 0.68 -22.70
CA LEU A 135 -14.04 0.32 -23.78
C LEU A 135 -14.31 -1.09 -24.32
N ARG A 136 -14.55 -2.07 -23.44
CA ARG A 136 -14.90 -3.43 -23.86
C ARG A 136 -16.18 -3.47 -24.69
N THR A 137 -17.19 -2.71 -24.29
CA THR A 137 -18.48 -2.65 -25.01
C THR A 137 -18.31 -1.98 -26.36
N ALA A 138 -17.54 -0.90 -26.44
CA ALA A 138 -17.23 -0.22 -27.70
C ALA A 138 -16.49 -1.15 -28.68
N ILE A 139 -15.53 -1.93 -28.21
CA ILE A 139 -14.80 -2.91 -29.02
C ILE A 139 -15.76 -3.98 -29.58
N ILE A 140 -16.65 -4.53 -28.75
CA ILE A 140 -17.65 -5.52 -29.19
C ILE A 140 -18.57 -4.92 -30.25
N ASN A 141 -19.02 -3.68 -30.07
CA ASN A 141 -19.88 -2.99 -31.03
C ASN A 141 -19.15 -2.74 -32.37
N LEU A 142 -17.86 -2.44 -32.33
CA LEU A 142 -17.04 -2.30 -33.53
C LEU A 142 -16.96 -3.63 -34.29
N PHE A 143 -16.61 -4.73 -33.61
CA PHE A 143 -16.54 -6.05 -34.22
C PHE A 143 -17.87 -6.49 -34.83
N THR A 144 -18.97 -6.33 -34.09
CA THR A 144 -20.31 -6.68 -34.60
C THR A 144 -20.71 -5.81 -35.80
N SER A 145 -20.26 -4.55 -35.86
CA SER A 145 -20.50 -3.70 -37.03
C SER A 145 -19.68 -4.14 -38.24
N ILE A 146 -18.41 -4.53 -38.04
CA ILE A 146 -17.55 -5.09 -39.09
C ILE A 146 -18.15 -6.40 -39.64
N ASP A 147 -18.59 -7.30 -38.76
CA ASP A 147 -19.22 -8.57 -39.16
C ASP A 147 -20.49 -8.31 -40.00
N ARG A 148 -21.30 -7.32 -39.62
CA ARG A 148 -22.49 -6.93 -40.41
C ARG A 148 -22.12 -6.42 -41.79
N VAL A 149 -21.12 -5.54 -41.91
CA VAL A 149 -20.66 -5.02 -43.21
C VAL A 149 -20.09 -6.14 -44.08
N SER A 150 -19.28 -7.03 -43.50
CA SER A 150 -18.73 -8.20 -44.20
C SER A 150 -19.84 -9.12 -44.72
N ASN A 151 -20.86 -9.39 -43.90
CA ASN A 151 -22.01 -10.21 -44.32
C ASN A 151 -22.82 -9.55 -45.44
N LEU A 152 -23.03 -8.23 -45.41
CA LEU A 152 -23.71 -7.51 -46.49
C LEU A 152 -22.90 -7.57 -47.80
N TYR A 153 -21.58 -7.39 -47.71
CA TYR A 153 -20.69 -7.50 -48.87
C TYR A 153 -20.75 -8.89 -49.52
N MET A 154 -20.69 -9.95 -48.72
CA MET A 154 -20.80 -11.33 -49.22
C MET A 154 -22.16 -11.63 -49.85
N ASN A 155 -23.26 -11.10 -49.28
CA ASN A 155 -24.61 -11.30 -49.83
C ASN A 155 -24.87 -10.55 -51.14
N MET A 156 -24.18 -9.43 -51.39
CA MET A 156 -24.28 -8.74 -52.68
C MET A 156 -23.57 -9.51 -53.81
N HIS A 157 -22.45 -10.18 -53.50
CA HIS A 157 -21.65 -10.91 -54.50
C HIS A 157 -22.16 -12.32 -54.85
N ILE A 158 -23.23 -12.79 -54.19
CA ILE A 158 -23.86 -14.09 -54.46
C ILE A 158 -25.08 -13.94 -55.39
N ASN A 159 -25.56 -12.72 -55.64
CA ASN A 159 -26.75 -12.44 -56.45
C ASN A 159 -26.46 -11.86 -57.85
N ASP A 160 -25.19 -11.84 -58.28
CA ASP A 160 -24.74 -11.58 -59.66
C ASP A 160 -24.31 -12.90 -60.33
#